data_AF-B4M6Q3-F1
#
_entry.id   AF-B4M6Q3-F1
#
_cell.length_a   1.000
_cell.length_b   1.000
_cell.length_c   1.000
_cell.angle_alpha   90.00
_cell.angle_beta   90.00
_cell.angle_gamma   90.00
#
_symmetry.space_group_name_H-M   'P 1'
#
loop_
_entity.id
_entity.type
_entity.pdbx_description
1 polymer ?
#
loop_
_entity_poly.entity_id
_entity_poly.type
_entity_poly.pdbx_seq_one_letter_code
_entity_poly.pdbx_strand_id
1 'polypeptide(L)'
;MFTSRSSANAVPRTSCITCIILLLALGAAAGNVLRERLTLPQQVRIWQCRQRCYQQTLLQPVTPALCHARPDCYMCHDYCRVLVVAEWSLARSMCADRIFCSRGCRTACRFHQLHTANAAPFANALSKA
;
A
#
# COMPACT_ATOMS: atom_id res chain seq x y z
N MET A 1 20.46 15.40 -72.94
CA MET A 1 21.24 15.64 -71.70
C MET A 1 20.26 15.68 -70.54
N PHE A 2 20.57 14.96 -69.47
CA PHE A 2 19.84 14.82 -68.19
C PHE A 2 18.53 14.01 -68.15
N THR A 3 18.74 12.72 -67.90
CA THR A 3 17.85 11.82 -67.14
C THR A 3 17.54 12.37 -65.75
N SER A 4 16.33 12.17 -65.24
CA SER A 4 16.17 11.85 -63.82
C SER A 4 14.89 11.06 -63.55
N ARG A 5 15.07 9.76 -63.30
CA ARG A 5 14.15 8.93 -62.52
C ARG A 5 14.27 9.37 -61.06
N SER A 6 13.15 9.59 -60.39
CA SER A 6 13.12 9.51 -58.92
C SER A 6 12.32 8.27 -58.54
N SER A 7 13.10 7.26 -58.17
CA SER A 7 12.66 5.99 -57.61
C SER A 7 11.96 6.19 -56.27
N ALA A 8 11.11 5.20 -55.97
CA ALA A 8 10.47 4.94 -54.69
C ALA A 8 11.40 5.19 -53.48
N ASN A 9 10.86 5.83 -52.44
CA ASN A 9 11.38 5.69 -51.09
C ASN A 9 10.20 5.41 -50.15
N ALA A 10 9.94 4.12 -49.97
CA ALA A 10 9.14 3.61 -48.87
C ALA A 10 9.82 4.03 -47.56
N VAL A 11 9.16 4.86 -46.78
CA VAL A 11 9.60 5.21 -45.43
C VAL A 11 9.57 3.92 -44.58
N PRO A 12 10.71 3.46 -44.05
CA PRO A 12 10.77 2.18 -43.38
C PRO A 12 10.11 2.28 -41.99
N ARG A 13 9.01 1.55 -41.82
CA ARG A 13 8.24 1.38 -40.57
C ARG A 13 9.08 0.91 -39.36
N THR A 14 10.31 0.47 -39.59
CA THR A 14 11.28 0.03 -38.57
C THR A 14 11.85 1.18 -37.72
N SER A 15 11.83 2.43 -38.22
CA SER A 15 12.33 3.59 -37.47
C SER A 15 11.44 3.98 -36.27
N CYS A 16 10.13 3.74 -36.37
CA CYS A 16 9.21 4.03 -35.27
C CYS A 16 9.30 2.98 -34.16
N ILE A 17 9.53 1.71 -34.51
CA ILE A 17 9.55 0.60 -33.55
C ILE A 17 10.79 0.68 -32.66
N THR A 18 11.95 1.05 -33.22
CA THR A 18 13.18 1.25 -32.44
C THR A 18 13.07 2.40 -31.46
N CYS A 19 12.41 3.51 -31.83
CA CYS A 19 12.14 4.62 -30.91
C CYS A 19 11.22 4.22 -29.74
N ILE A 20 10.17 3.44 -30.01
CA ILE A 20 9.27 2.95 -28.96
C ILE A 20 10.00 2.02 -27.99
N ILE A 21 10.85 1.11 -28.51
CA ILE A 21 11.66 0.21 -27.68
C ILE A 21 12.68 1.00 -26.84
N LEU A 22 13.31 2.04 -27.41
CA LEU A 22 14.24 2.91 -26.67
C LEU A 22 13.52 3.71 -25.55
N LEU A 23 12.32 4.22 -25.83
CA LEU A 23 11.49 4.95 -24.86
C LEU A 23 11.01 4.04 -23.72
N LEU A 24 10.61 2.80 -24.03
CA LEU A 24 10.23 1.81 -23.02
C LEU A 24 11.43 1.34 -22.18
N ALA A 25 12.61 1.18 -22.78
CA ALA A 25 13.83 0.82 -22.06
C ALA A 25 14.31 1.95 -21.12
N LEU A 26 14.17 3.22 -21.52
CA LEU A 26 14.42 4.36 -20.63
C LEU A 26 13.37 4.46 -19.50
N GLY A 27 12.11 4.08 -19.76
CA GLY A 27 11.05 4.07 -18.76
C GLY A 27 11.19 2.98 -17.69
N ALA A 28 11.89 1.88 -17.98
CA ALA A 28 12.04 0.74 -17.07
C ALA A 28 12.98 1.01 -15.87
N ALA A 29 13.82 2.05 -15.92
CA ALA A 29 14.68 2.44 -14.80
C ALA A 29 13.97 3.37 -13.80
N ALA A 30 12.83 3.97 -14.19
CA ALA A 30 12.01 4.82 -13.34
C ALA A 30 10.77 4.04 -12.86
N GLY A 31 11.00 2.91 -12.20
CA GLY A 31 10.04 2.33 -11.28
C GLY A 31 9.85 3.29 -10.09
N ASN A 32 9.22 4.44 -10.33
CA ASN A 32 8.70 5.29 -9.28
C ASN A 32 7.55 4.54 -8.63
N VAL A 33 7.87 3.59 -7.75
CA VAL A 33 7.00 3.30 -6.61
C VAL A 33 6.79 4.66 -5.97
N LEU A 34 5.60 5.23 -6.16
CA LEU A 34 5.15 6.43 -5.45
C LEU A 34 5.13 6.05 -3.97
N ARG A 35 6.30 6.08 -3.34
CA ARG A 35 6.48 5.86 -1.93
C ARG A 35 6.00 7.15 -1.30
N GLU A 36 4.71 7.16 -1.01
CA GLU A 36 4.05 8.22 -0.27
C GLU A 36 4.94 8.65 0.89
N ARG A 37 5.39 9.92 0.84
CA ARG A 37 6.39 10.43 1.79
C ARG A 37 5.71 10.64 3.13
N LEU A 38 5.74 9.59 3.96
CA LEU A 38 5.33 9.67 5.36
C LEU A 38 6.17 10.73 6.08
N THR A 39 5.50 11.61 6.81
CA THR A 39 6.15 12.57 7.70
C THR A 39 6.86 11.84 8.86
N LEU A 40 7.88 12.45 9.46
CA LEU A 40 8.58 11.85 10.60
C LEU A 40 7.63 11.44 11.74
N PRO A 41 6.63 12.25 12.15
CA PRO A 41 5.64 11.83 13.15
C PRO A 41 4.85 10.59 12.75
N GLN A 42 4.46 10.47 11.49
CA GLN A 42 3.76 9.29 10.97
C GLN A 42 4.65 8.05 11.02
N GLN A 43 5.92 8.17 10.62
CA GLN A 43 6.88 7.06 10.68
C GLN A 43 7.11 6.58 12.12
N VAL A 44 7.29 7.50 13.07
CA VAL A 44 7.44 7.18 14.49
C VAL A 44 6.20 6.45 15.01
N ARG A 45 5.00 6.93 14.66
CA ARG A 45 3.74 6.29 15.06
C ARG A 45 3.61 4.87 14.50
N ILE A 46 3.97 4.64 13.23
CA ILE A 46 4.00 3.31 12.61
C ILE A 46 4.97 2.40 13.36
N TRP A 47 6.18 2.89 13.65
CA TRP A 47 7.20 2.12 14.36
C TRP A 47 6.73 1.71 15.75
N GLN A 48 6.14 2.64 16.53
CA GLN A 48 5.59 2.36 17.86
C GLN A 48 4.48 1.30 17.82
N CYS A 49 3.58 1.40 16.83
CA CYS A 49 2.54 0.40 16.61
C CYS A 49 3.14 -1.00 16.38
N ARG A 50 4.17 -1.10 15.53
CA ARG A 50 4.84 -2.37 15.20
C ARG A 50 5.53 -2.99 16.41
N GLN A 51 6.22 -2.20 17.23
CA GLN A 51 6.82 -2.71 18.47
C GLN A 51 5.76 -3.36 19.38
N ARG A 52 4.59 -2.74 19.49
CA ARG A 52 3.47 -3.31 20.26
C ARG A 52 2.93 -4.60 19.65
N CYS A 53 2.80 -4.67 18.32
CA CYS A 53 2.41 -5.90 17.63
C CYS A 53 3.36 -7.05 17.97
N TYR A 54 4.66 -6.78 17.90
CA TYR A 54 5.68 -7.79 18.17
C TYR A 54 5.64 -8.28 19.62
N GLN A 55 5.55 -7.36 20.58
CA GLN A 55 5.45 -7.70 22.00
C GLN A 55 4.24 -8.58 22.34
N GLN A 56 3.12 -8.41 21.63
CA GLN A 56 1.89 -9.17 21.90
C GLN A 56 1.85 -10.54 21.21
N THR A 57 2.60 -10.73 20.12
CA THR A 57 2.47 -11.90 19.25
C THR A 57 3.72 -12.78 19.24
N LEU A 58 4.86 -12.28 19.71
CA LEU A 58 6.13 -13.00 19.77
C LEU A 58 6.55 -13.22 21.23
N LEU A 59 6.67 -14.49 21.64
CA LEU A 59 7.12 -14.89 22.98
C LEU A 59 8.66 -14.95 23.01
N GLN A 60 9.34 -13.81 23.20
CA GLN A 60 10.82 -13.69 23.34
C GLN A 60 11.68 -14.21 22.16
N PRO A 61 12.97 -13.82 22.13
CA PRO A 61 13.39 -12.51 21.63
C PRO A 61 12.96 -12.26 20.18
N VAL A 62 12.59 -11.00 19.95
CA VAL A 62 11.79 -10.51 18.85
C VAL A 62 12.63 -10.32 17.60
N THR A 63 12.57 -11.24 16.64
CA THR A 63 13.04 -10.93 15.28
C THR A 63 11.84 -10.51 14.42
N PRO A 64 11.86 -9.32 13.80
CA PRO A 64 10.79 -8.88 12.88
C PRO A 64 10.55 -9.89 11.75
N ALA A 65 11.58 -10.65 11.37
CA ALA A 65 11.50 -11.71 10.38
C ALA A 65 10.47 -12.81 10.75
N LEU A 66 10.33 -13.15 12.04
CA LEU A 66 9.36 -14.14 12.50
C LEU A 66 7.91 -13.64 12.42
N CYS A 67 7.70 -12.32 12.35
CA CYS A 67 6.36 -11.74 12.31
C CYS A 67 5.58 -12.18 11.07
N HIS A 68 6.24 -12.26 9.91
CA HIS A 68 5.61 -12.67 8.66
C HIS A 68 5.12 -14.13 8.68
N ALA A 69 5.69 -14.99 9.53
CA ALA A 69 5.25 -16.37 9.70
C ALA A 69 4.03 -16.53 10.63
N ARG A 70 3.63 -15.46 11.35
CA ARG A 70 2.52 -15.47 12.30
C ARG A 70 1.40 -14.58 11.75
N PRO A 71 0.24 -15.14 11.34
CA PRO A 71 -0.83 -14.38 10.71
C PRO A 71 -1.26 -13.14 11.50
N ASP A 72 -1.42 -13.26 12.82
CA ASP A 72 -1.80 -12.13 13.67
C ASP A 72 -0.71 -11.05 13.77
N CYS A 73 0.57 -11.45 13.81
CA CYS A 73 1.68 -10.49 13.82
C CYS A 73 1.77 -9.76 12.48
N TYR A 74 1.79 -10.52 11.39
CA TYR A 74 1.85 -10.02 10.02
C TYR A 74 0.72 -9.00 9.76
N MET A 75 -0.52 -9.37 10.09
CA MET A 75 -1.66 -8.48 9.91
C MET A 75 -1.50 -7.21 10.75
N CYS A 76 -1.15 -7.32 12.04
CA CYS A 76 -0.94 -6.15 12.89
C CYS A 76 0.13 -5.21 12.33
N HIS A 77 1.27 -5.76 11.89
CA HIS A 77 2.39 -5.02 11.31
C HIS A 77 2.00 -4.20 10.08
N ASP A 78 1.21 -4.78 9.18
CA ASP A 78 0.77 -4.14 7.95
C ASP A 78 -0.30 -3.09 8.23
N TYR A 79 -1.26 -3.38 9.11
CA TYR A 79 -2.29 -2.43 9.53
C TYR A 79 -1.71 -1.18 10.20
N CYS A 80 -0.57 -1.26 10.89
CA CYS A 80 0.09 -0.07 11.45
C CYS A 80 0.38 1.01 10.40
N ARG A 81 0.74 0.62 9.16
CA ARG A 81 0.95 1.58 8.07
C ARG A 81 -0.37 2.02 7.45
N VAL A 82 -1.26 1.06 7.17
CA VAL A 82 -2.55 1.33 6.53
C VAL A 82 -3.36 2.34 7.34
N LEU A 83 -3.43 2.19 8.66
CA LEU A 83 -4.22 3.07 9.53
C LEU A 83 -3.65 4.49 9.70
N VAL A 84 -2.42 4.73 9.27
CA VAL A 84 -1.79 6.07 9.27
C VAL A 84 -2.02 6.82 7.96
N VAL A 85 -2.17 6.09 6.86
CA VAL A 85 -2.31 6.64 5.51
C VAL A 85 -3.78 6.69 5.07
N ALA A 86 -4.59 5.74 5.53
CA ALA A 86 -6.00 5.66 5.17
C ALA A 86 -6.82 6.82 5.76
N GLU A 87 -7.86 7.21 5.03
CA GLU A 87 -8.89 8.15 5.49
C GLU A 87 -9.52 7.70 6.81
N TRP A 88 -9.81 8.66 7.68
CA TRP A 88 -10.27 8.40 9.05
C TRP A 88 -11.59 7.61 9.12
N SER A 89 -12.50 7.84 8.18
CA SER A 89 -13.77 7.11 8.06
C SER A 89 -13.55 5.65 7.65
N LEU A 90 -12.67 5.41 6.67
CA LEU A 90 -12.32 4.07 6.19
C LEU A 90 -11.62 3.27 7.29
N ALA A 91 -10.63 3.86 7.95
CA ALA A 91 -9.90 3.24 9.05
C ALA A 91 -10.85 2.82 10.18
N ARG A 92 -11.82 3.68 10.56
CA ARG A 92 -12.86 3.33 11.53
C ARG A 92 -13.78 2.21 11.06
N SER A 93 -14.21 2.22 9.80
CA SER A 93 -15.06 1.17 9.24
C SER A 93 -14.35 -0.19 9.29
N MET A 94 -13.07 -0.23 8.89
CA MET A 94 -12.27 -1.46 8.98
C MET A 94 -12.13 -1.95 10.42
N CYS A 95 -11.86 -1.06 11.37
CA CYS A 95 -11.73 -1.42 12.78
C CYS A 95 -13.04 -1.84 13.44
N ALA A 96 -14.19 -1.40 12.92
CA ALA A 96 -15.51 -1.75 13.43
C ALA A 96 -15.99 -3.14 12.97
N ASP A 97 -15.53 -3.62 11.82
CA ASP A 97 -15.96 -4.89 11.25
C ASP A 97 -15.17 -6.08 11.84
N ARG A 98 -15.85 -6.95 12.59
CA ARG A 98 -15.22 -8.11 13.23
C ARG A 98 -14.92 -9.28 12.29
N ILE A 99 -15.56 -9.32 11.12
CA ILE A 99 -15.36 -10.36 10.10
C ILE A 99 -14.04 -10.07 9.37
N PHE A 100 -13.81 -8.81 8.98
CA PHE A 100 -12.59 -8.42 8.28
C PHE A 100 -11.42 -8.06 9.22
N CYS A 101 -11.69 -7.51 10.40
CA CYS A 101 -10.64 -7.14 11.36
C CYS A 101 -10.26 -8.32 12.26
N SER A 102 -9.26 -9.09 11.81
CA SER A 102 -8.63 -10.18 12.56
C SER A 102 -8.05 -9.73 13.91
N ARG A 103 -7.56 -10.68 14.74
CA ARG A 103 -6.97 -10.34 16.04
C ARG A 103 -5.80 -9.38 15.89
N GLY A 104 -4.93 -9.58 14.91
CA GLY A 104 -3.84 -8.66 14.57
C GLY A 104 -4.32 -7.24 14.22
N CYS A 105 -5.35 -7.13 13.37
CA CYS A 105 -5.97 -5.85 13.03
C CYS A 105 -6.48 -5.11 14.28
N ARG A 106 -7.17 -5.82 15.19
CA ARG A 106 -7.71 -5.22 16.43
C ARG A 106 -6.63 -4.65 17.34
N THR A 107 -5.45 -5.29 17.39
CA THR A 107 -4.30 -4.74 18.12
C THR A 107 -3.84 -3.41 17.54
N ALA A 108 -3.71 -3.32 16.21
CA ALA A 108 -3.34 -2.08 15.54
C ALA A 108 -4.41 -0.99 15.73
N CYS A 109 -5.69 -1.32 15.55
CA CYS A 109 -6.82 -0.40 15.80
C CYS A 109 -6.81 0.17 17.22
N ARG A 110 -6.55 -0.67 18.23
CA ARG A 110 -6.44 -0.23 19.63
C ARG A 110 -5.27 0.73 19.86
N PHE A 111 -4.13 0.51 19.20
CA PHE A 111 -3.00 1.45 19.25
C PHE A 111 -3.37 2.81 18.65
N HIS A 112 -4.07 2.81 17.52
CA HIS A 112 -4.54 4.04 16.86
C HIS A 112 -5.79 4.66 17.49
N GLN A 113 -6.31 4.06 18.57
CA GLN A 113 -7.54 4.48 19.26
C GLN A 113 -8.76 4.56 18.32
N LEU A 114 -8.75 3.76 17.27
CA LEU A 114 -9.89 3.60 16.37
C LEU A 114 -10.86 2.65 17.04
N HIS A 115 -12.08 3.09 17.27
CA HIS A 115 -13.12 2.31 17.94
C HIS A 115 -13.27 0.94 17.27
N THR A 116 -12.81 -0.12 17.94
CA THR A 116 -13.27 -1.47 17.64
C THR A 116 -14.68 -1.56 18.16
N ALA A 117 -15.68 -1.61 17.28
CA ALA A 117 -17.08 -1.60 17.70
C ALA A 117 -17.32 -2.67 18.78
N ASN A 118 -17.60 -2.21 20.00
CA ASN A 118 -18.54 -2.93 20.85
C ASN A 118 -19.89 -2.73 20.15
N ALA A 119 -20.40 -3.80 19.56
CA ALA A 119 -21.67 -3.96 18.87
C ALA A 119 -22.54 -2.69 18.64
N ALA A 120 -22.71 -2.37 17.34
CA ALA A 120 -23.80 -1.61 16.72
C ALA A 120 -23.70 -0.06 16.63
N PRO A 121 -24.20 0.56 15.53
CA PRO A 121 -23.77 0.31 14.16
C PRO A 121 -23.63 1.62 13.35
N PHE A 122 -22.71 1.64 12.38
CA PHE A 122 -22.75 2.63 11.28
C PHE A 122 -24.03 2.51 10.42
N ALA A 123 -24.86 1.47 10.63
CA ALA A 123 -26.20 1.37 10.04
C ALA A 123 -27.12 2.54 10.42
N ASN A 124 -26.93 3.16 11.59
CA ASN A 124 -27.72 4.34 12.00
C ASN A 124 -27.29 5.66 11.33
N ALA A 125 -26.11 5.69 10.70
CA ALA A 125 -25.63 6.88 9.98
C ALA A 125 -26.04 6.88 8.51
N LEU A 126 -26.25 5.69 7.91
CA LEU A 126 -26.74 5.54 6.53
C LEU A 126 -28.27 5.61 6.41
N SER A 127 -29.02 5.40 7.50
CA SER A 127 -30.49 5.51 7.50
C SER A 127 -31.02 6.94 7.65
N LYS A 128 -30.13 7.95 7.67
CA LYS A 128 -30.48 9.38 7.81
C LYS A 128 -30.05 10.23 6.61
N ALA A 129 -29.64 9.61 5.49
CA ALA A 129 -29.37 10.28 4.22
C ALA A 129 -30.59 10.17 3.29
#